data_AF-A0AAQ3RBQ1-F1
#
_entry.id   AF-A0AAQ3RBQ1-F1
#
_cell.length_a   1.000
_cell.length_b   1.000
_cell.length_c   1.000
_cell.angle_alpha   90.00
_cell.angle_beta   90.00
_cell.angle_gamma   90.00
#
_symmetry.space_group_name_H-M   'P 1'
#
loop_
_entity.id
_entity.type
_entity.pdbx_description
1 polymer ?
#
loop_
_entity_poly.entity_id
_entity_poly.type
_entity_poly.pdbx_seq_one_letter_code
_entity_poly.pdbx_strand_id
1 'polypeptide(L)'
;MATTLSEAYRDYPLQLHHIIPLDFSSLRTLPETHAWPQSEDGHHDDDGSGSCIPIIDLMDPNAMELIGLACEKWGAFQLKNHGIPLSVVEEVEEEAKRLFALPADRKLKALRSAAGATGYGRARISSFFPKHMWHEGFTIMGSPCDDAKKIWPNDHTRFW
;
A
#
# COMPACT_ATOMS: atom_id res chain seq x y z
N MET A 1 14.09 -0.84 22.88
CA MET A 1 13.50 -1.33 21.62
C MET A 1 12.42 -0.32 21.22
N ALA A 2 12.27 -0.03 19.93
CA ALA A 2 11.16 0.78 19.44
C ALA A 2 9.83 0.10 19.81
N THR A 3 8.87 0.89 20.30
CA THR A 3 7.54 0.41 20.72
C THR A 3 6.48 0.66 19.66
N THR A 4 6.78 1.52 18.68
CA THR A 4 5.92 1.79 17.53
C THR A 4 6.70 1.74 16.21
N LEU A 5 6.00 1.49 15.10
CA LEU A 5 6.58 1.57 13.75
C LEU A 5 7.18 2.95 13.46
N SER A 6 6.53 4.02 13.95
CA SER A 6 7.04 5.39 13.76
C SER A 6 8.35 5.63 14.50
N GLU A 7 8.57 5.01 15.66
CA GLU A 7 9.84 5.08 16.39
C GLU A 7 10.94 4.31 15.64
N ALA A 8 10.64 3.08 15.20
CA ALA A 8 11.58 2.29 14.40
C ALA A 8 12.03 3.05 13.14
N TYR A 9 11.11 3.75 12.49
CA TYR A 9 11.41 4.54 11.28
C TYR A 9 12.27 5.78 11.52
N ARG A 10 12.28 6.30 12.74
CA ARG A 10 13.15 7.41 13.16
C ARG A 10 14.59 6.93 13.38
N ASP A 11 14.74 5.74 13.96
CA ASP A 11 16.05 5.12 14.22
C ASP A 11 16.73 4.65 12.92
N TYR A 12 15.94 4.34 11.88
CA TYR A 12 16.42 3.89 10.57
C TYR A 12 15.89 4.80 9.44
N PRO A 13 16.48 6.00 9.25
CA PRO A 13 16.06 6.91 8.19
C PRO A 13 16.42 6.40 6.80
N LEU A 14 15.53 6.63 5.82
CA LEU A 14 15.77 6.28 4.43
C LEU A 14 16.57 7.36 3.69
N GLN A 15 17.34 6.94 2.71
CA GLN A 15 17.94 7.85 1.73
C GLN A 15 16.87 8.42 0.79
N LEU A 16 17.00 9.68 0.37
CA LEU A 16 15.97 10.38 -0.41
C LEU A 16 15.61 9.67 -1.73
N HIS A 17 16.60 9.10 -2.42
CA HIS A 17 16.39 8.34 -3.65
C HIS A 17 15.60 7.04 -3.46
N HIS A 18 15.48 6.55 -2.22
CA HIS A 18 14.62 5.40 -1.88
C HIS A 18 13.18 5.81 -1.56
N ILE A 19 12.88 7.11 -1.50
CA ILE A 19 11.55 7.62 -1.15
C ILE A 19 10.81 8.08 -2.40
N ILE A 20 11.48 8.83 -3.27
CA ILE A 20 10.89 9.40 -4.49
C ILE A 20 10.52 8.25 -5.45
N PRO A 21 9.25 8.14 -5.87
CA PRO A 21 8.84 7.14 -6.85
C PRO A 21 9.44 7.40 -8.22
N LEU A 22 9.44 6.35 -9.05
CA LEU A 22 9.84 6.46 -10.43
C LEU A 22 8.88 7.40 -11.18
N ASP A 23 9.40 8.30 -11.99
CA ASP A 23 8.56 9.09 -12.90
C ASP A 23 8.16 8.22 -14.08
N PHE A 24 7.00 7.57 -13.97
CA PHE A 24 6.48 6.67 -15.00
C PHE A 24 6.25 7.37 -16.35
N SER A 25 6.11 8.71 -16.36
CA SER A 25 5.83 9.46 -17.59
C SER A 25 7.08 9.73 -18.45
N SER A 26 8.28 9.68 -17.88
CA SER A 26 9.53 9.96 -18.60
C SER A 26 10.28 8.71 -19.08
N LEU A 27 9.83 7.52 -18.72
CA LEU A 27 10.49 6.27 -19.09
C LEU A 27 10.16 5.84 -20.51
N ARG A 28 11.18 5.31 -21.20
CA ARG A 28 11.03 4.65 -22.51
C ARG A 28 11.16 3.14 -22.44
N THR A 29 11.89 2.64 -21.43
CA THR A 29 12.19 1.22 -21.24
C THR A 29 12.17 0.90 -19.75
N LEU A 30 11.98 -0.38 -19.41
CA LEU A 30 12.05 -0.87 -18.02
C LEU A 30 13.48 -0.67 -17.47
N PRO A 31 13.67 0.09 -16.37
CA PRO A 31 14.99 0.24 -15.77
C PRO A 31 15.46 -1.02 -15.06
N GLU A 32 16.77 -1.27 -15.05
CA GLU A 32 17.39 -2.39 -14.31
C GLU A 32 17.07 -2.38 -12.81
N THR A 33 16.80 -1.21 -12.23
CA THR A 33 16.37 -1.11 -10.83
C THR A 33 14.99 -1.74 -10.57
N HIS A 34 14.17 -1.93 -11.60
CA HIS A 34 12.84 -2.52 -11.55
C HIS A 34 12.75 -3.85 -12.32
N ALA A 35 13.83 -4.29 -12.97
CA ALA A 35 13.92 -5.60 -13.60
C ALA A 35 14.15 -6.67 -12.52
N TRP A 36 13.08 -7.33 -12.11
CA TRP A 36 13.14 -8.46 -11.18
C TRP A 36 13.64 -9.71 -11.91
N PRO A 37 14.47 -10.54 -11.27
CA PRO A 37 14.85 -11.82 -11.85
C PRO A 37 13.59 -12.67 -12.06
N GLN A 38 13.57 -13.48 -13.12
CA GLN A 38 12.54 -14.51 -13.25
C GLN A 38 12.62 -15.42 -12.02
N SER A 39 11.50 -15.59 -11.33
CA SER A 39 11.41 -16.53 -10.21
C SER A 39 11.69 -17.94 -10.72
N GLU A 40 12.55 -18.69 -10.04
CA GLU A 40 12.68 -20.14 -10.25
C GLU A 40 11.49 -20.91 -9.67
N ASP A 41 10.59 -20.21 -8.97
CA ASP A 41 9.27 -20.71 -8.61
C ASP A 41 8.52 -20.96 -9.90
N GLY A 42 8.60 -22.21 -10.37
CA GLY A 42 7.96 -22.66 -11.58
C GLY A 42 6.52 -22.15 -11.62
N HIS A 43 6.13 -21.59 -12.76
CA HIS A 43 4.72 -21.40 -13.06
C HIS A 43 4.06 -22.78 -12.97
N HIS A 44 3.55 -23.11 -11.79
CA HIS A 44 2.47 -24.06 -11.66
C HIS A 44 1.29 -23.37 -12.36
N ASP A 45 1.20 -23.58 -13.67
CA ASP A 45 -0.08 -23.55 -14.36
C ASP A 45 -0.95 -24.56 -13.60
N ASP A 46 -1.71 -24.05 -12.63
CA ASP A 46 -2.54 -24.84 -11.74
C ASP A 46 -3.57 -25.59 -12.59
N ASP A 47 -3.36 -26.90 -12.69
CA ASP A 47 -4.26 -27.87 -13.32
C ASP A 47 -5.48 -28.07 -12.42
N GLY A 48 -6.35 -27.05 -12.36
CA GLY A 48 -7.74 -27.17 -11.92
C GLY A 48 -8.02 -27.67 -10.49
N SER A 49 -7.00 -28.00 -9.69
CA SER A 49 -7.13 -28.37 -8.27
C SER A 49 -6.97 -27.14 -7.38
N GLY A 50 -7.78 -26.14 -7.70
CA GLY A 50 -7.76 -24.78 -7.18
C GLY A 50 -7.98 -24.73 -5.67
N SER A 51 -6.88 -24.73 -4.94
CA SER A 51 -6.87 -24.17 -3.60
C SER A 51 -7.01 -22.65 -3.79
N CYS A 52 -8.22 -22.11 -3.61
CA CYS A 52 -8.46 -20.66 -3.58
C CYS A 52 -8.31 -20.10 -2.16
N ILE A 53 -7.84 -18.85 -2.05
CA ILE A 53 -7.83 -18.12 -0.76
C ILE A 53 -9.25 -18.14 -0.16
N PRO A 54 -9.44 -18.56 1.11
CA PRO A 54 -10.76 -18.67 1.71
C PRO A 54 -11.52 -17.35 1.73
N ILE A 55 -12.82 -17.40 1.43
CA ILE A 55 -13.76 -16.28 1.63
C ILE A 55 -14.62 -16.59 2.84
N ILE A 56 -14.56 -15.73 3.86
CA ILE A 56 -15.25 -15.93 5.15
C ILE A 56 -16.39 -14.92 5.28
N ASP A 57 -17.57 -15.42 5.59
CA ASP A 57 -18.72 -14.61 5.96
C ASP A 57 -18.64 -14.23 7.44
N LEU A 58 -18.56 -12.94 7.77
CA LEU A 58 -18.54 -12.52 9.18
C LEU A 58 -19.88 -12.71 9.89
N MET A 59 -20.96 -13.01 9.17
CA MET A 59 -22.25 -13.37 9.76
C MET A 59 -22.40 -14.87 10.01
N ASP A 60 -21.43 -15.71 9.59
CA ASP A 60 -21.43 -17.14 9.91
C ASP A 60 -21.21 -17.33 11.42
N PRO A 61 -22.02 -18.17 12.11
CA PRO A 61 -21.81 -18.48 13.52
C PRO A 61 -20.42 -19.03 13.86
N ASN A 62 -19.74 -19.63 12.87
CA ASN A 62 -18.40 -20.22 13.00
C ASN A 62 -17.30 -19.34 12.41
N ALA A 63 -17.57 -18.07 12.07
CA ALA A 63 -16.61 -17.18 11.41
C ALA A 63 -15.24 -17.14 12.11
N MET A 64 -15.22 -17.15 13.45
CA MET A 64 -13.99 -17.14 14.25
C MET A 64 -13.15 -18.42 14.05
N GLU A 65 -13.77 -19.59 14.00
CA GLU A 65 -13.07 -20.85 13.73
C GLU A 65 -12.54 -20.88 12.29
N LEU A 66 -13.34 -20.43 11.33
CA LEU A 66 -12.95 -20.32 9.92
C LEU A 66 -11.76 -19.36 9.73
N ILE A 67 -11.75 -18.23 10.45
CA ILE A 67 -10.62 -17.29 10.44
C ILE A 67 -9.36 -17.95 10.99
N GLY A 68 -9.47 -18.65 12.13
CA GLY A 68 -8.35 -19.39 12.71
C GLY A 68 -7.77 -20.40 11.73
N LEU A 69 -8.64 -21.21 11.12
CA LEU A 69 -8.25 -22.22 10.13
C LEU A 69 -7.60 -21.60 8.88
N ALA A 70 -8.13 -20.46 8.41
CA ALA A 70 -7.54 -19.75 7.28
C ALA A 70 -6.17 -19.16 7.63
N CYS A 71 -6.01 -18.58 8.82
CA CYS A 71 -4.71 -18.12 9.30
C CYS A 71 -3.68 -19.25 9.36
N GLU A 72 -4.04 -20.43 9.88
CA GLU A 72 -3.14 -21.57 10.00
C GLU A 72 -2.75 -22.18 8.65
N LYS A 73 -3.73 -22.37 7.75
CA LYS A 73 -3.50 -23.06 6.48
C LYS A 73 -3.00 -22.15 5.36
N TRP A 74 -3.39 -20.88 5.38
CA TRP A 74 -3.18 -19.94 4.27
C TRP A 74 -2.38 -18.70 4.66
N GLY A 75 -2.47 -18.26 5.91
CA GLY A 75 -1.96 -16.95 6.31
C GLY A 75 -2.72 -15.75 5.71
N ALA A 76 -3.81 -16.01 4.97
CA ALA A 76 -4.63 -15.00 4.31
C ALA A 76 -6.08 -15.49 4.11
N PHE A 77 -7.02 -14.55 4.04
CA PHE A 77 -8.43 -14.78 3.72
C PHE A 77 -9.07 -13.49 3.20
N GLN A 78 -10.23 -13.62 2.56
CA GLN A 78 -11.10 -12.50 2.21
C GLN A 78 -12.32 -12.49 3.14
N LEU A 79 -12.84 -11.30 3.44
CA LEU A 79 -14.06 -11.14 4.25
C LEU A 79 -15.21 -10.65 3.40
N LYS A 80 -16.41 -11.17 3.66
CA LYS A 80 -17.69 -10.58 3.22
C LYS A 80 -18.59 -10.31 4.42
N ASN A 81 -19.60 -9.47 4.22
CA ASN A 81 -20.54 -9.03 5.27
C ASN A 81 -19.83 -8.46 6.51
N HIS A 82 -18.73 -7.73 6.29
CA HIS A 82 -17.91 -7.13 7.36
C HIS A 82 -18.53 -5.90 8.03
N GLY A 83 -19.74 -5.48 7.60
CA GLY A 83 -20.47 -4.37 8.21
C GLY A 83 -19.98 -2.96 7.85
N ILE A 84 -18.91 -2.85 7.05
CA ILE A 84 -18.46 -1.55 6.51
C ILE A 84 -19.36 -1.20 5.32
N PRO A 85 -20.01 -0.01 5.31
CA PRO A 85 -20.85 0.40 4.20
C PRO A 85 -20.08 0.46 2.88
N LEU A 86 -20.69 -0.04 1.80
CA LEU A 86 -20.06 -0.04 0.48
C LEU A 86 -19.68 1.38 0.03
N SER A 87 -20.51 2.38 0.35
CA SER A 87 -20.25 3.79 0.02
C SER A 87 -18.94 4.31 0.59
N VAL A 88 -18.51 3.82 1.77
CA VAL A 88 -17.23 4.22 2.37
C VAL A 88 -16.05 3.63 1.59
N VAL A 89 -16.19 2.37 1.14
CA VAL A 89 -15.17 1.72 0.30
C VAL A 89 -15.04 2.44 -1.04
N GLU A 90 -16.17 2.75 -1.67
CA GLU A 90 -16.23 3.51 -2.92
C GLU A 90 -15.59 4.90 -2.77
N GLU A 91 -15.90 5.64 -1.71
CA GLU A 91 -15.30 6.95 -1.42
C GLU A 91 -13.77 6.87 -1.25
N VAL A 92 -13.27 5.87 -0.53
CA VAL A 92 -11.82 5.65 -0.37
C VAL A 92 -11.15 5.38 -1.72
N GLU A 93 -11.77 4.55 -2.58
CA GLU A 93 -11.25 4.29 -3.92
C GLU A 93 -11.26 5.55 -4.81
N GLU A 94 -12.33 6.35 -4.74
CA GLU A 94 -12.45 7.60 -5.49
C GLU A 94 -11.39 8.61 -5.07
N GLU A 95 -11.18 8.81 -3.77
CA GLU A 95 -10.15 9.73 -3.27
C GLU A 95 -8.73 9.23 -3.57
N ALA A 96 -8.48 7.91 -3.55
CA ALA A 96 -7.22 7.34 -3.99
C ALA A 96 -6.98 7.59 -5.48
N LYS A 97 -7.98 7.32 -6.34
CA LYS A 97 -7.91 7.63 -7.79
C LYS A 97 -7.64 9.11 -8.01
N ARG A 98 -8.34 10.00 -7.29
CA ARG A 98 -8.18 11.45 -7.35
C ARG A 98 -6.77 11.88 -6.96
N LEU A 99 -6.19 11.31 -5.91
CA LEU A 99 -4.81 11.58 -5.48
C LEU A 99 -3.80 11.19 -6.55
N PHE A 100 -3.86 9.96 -7.06
CA PHE A 100 -2.84 9.44 -7.97
C PHE A 100 -2.97 9.98 -9.41
N ALA A 101 -4.15 10.47 -9.80
CA ALA A 101 -4.36 11.22 -11.04
C ALA A 101 -3.70 12.61 -11.04
N LEU A 102 -3.27 13.13 -9.88
CA LEU A 102 -2.57 14.41 -9.82
C LEU A 102 -1.20 14.34 -10.51
N PRO A 103 -0.73 15.46 -11.09
CA PRO A 103 0.64 15.60 -11.54
C PRO A 103 1.68 15.27 -10.45
N ALA A 104 2.82 14.71 -10.86
CA ALA A 104 3.86 14.27 -9.94
C ALA A 104 4.36 15.40 -9.01
N ASP A 105 4.50 16.62 -9.52
CA ASP A 105 4.91 17.80 -8.74
C ASP A 105 3.94 18.15 -7.61
N ARG A 106 2.63 17.88 -7.80
CA ARG A 106 1.61 18.07 -6.75
C ARG A 106 1.73 17.00 -5.66
N LYS A 107 1.89 15.73 -6.05
CA LYS A 107 2.07 14.61 -5.11
C LYS A 107 3.35 14.77 -4.29
N LEU A 108 4.43 15.24 -4.92
CA LEU A 108 5.72 15.53 -4.28
C LEU A 108 5.65 16.60 -3.18
N LYS A 109 4.62 17.45 -3.13
CA LYS A 109 4.43 18.41 -2.03
C LYS A 109 4.18 17.72 -0.68
N ALA A 110 3.68 16.49 -0.71
CA ALA A 110 3.49 15.65 0.46
C ALA A 110 4.54 14.53 0.53
N LEU A 111 5.71 14.69 -0.08
CA LEU A 111 6.79 13.70 -0.01
C LEU A 111 7.12 13.40 1.45
N ARG A 112 7.09 12.11 1.80
CA ARG A 112 7.44 11.62 3.14
C ARG A 112 8.89 11.99 3.47
N SER A 113 9.13 12.43 4.70
CA SER A 113 10.50 12.70 5.17
C SER A 113 11.30 11.41 5.39
N ALA A 114 12.63 11.51 5.38
CA ALA A 114 13.53 10.37 5.57
C ALA A 114 13.28 9.57 6.86
N ALA A 115 12.91 10.25 7.95
CA ALA A 115 12.55 9.65 9.24
C ALA A 115 11.04 9.49 9.43
N GLY A 116 10.22 9.97 8.49
CA GLY A 116 8.77 9.96 8.57
C GLY A 116 8.16 8.62 8.17
N ALA A 117 6.92 8.40 8.62
CA ALA A 117 6.09 7.26 8.25
C ALA A 117 4.98 7.64 7.24
N THR A 118 4.45 8.85 7.37
CA THR A 118 3.33 9.37 6.57
C THR A 118 3.80 10.21 5.39
N GLY A 119 3.11 10.11 4.26
CA GLY A 119 3.32 10.93 3.07
C GLY A 119 3.43 10.13 1.77
N TYR A 120 3.51 10.86 0.67
CA TYR A 120 3.77 10.33 -0.67
C TYR A 120 5.17 9.76 -0.77
N GLY A 121 5.31 8.65 -1.50
CA GLY A 121 6.57 8.00 -1.75
C GLY A 121 6.43 6.48 -1.82
N ARG A 122 7.52 5.82 -2.14
CA ARG A 122 7.59 4.35 -2.18
C ARG A 122 7.24 3.76 -0.82
N ALA A 123 6.65 2.57 -0.78
CA ALA A 123 6.42 1.87 0.47
C ALA A 123 7.76 1.66 1.21
N ARG A 124 7.80 1.90 2.52
CA ARG A 124 9.03 1.73 3.31
C ARG A 124 9.59 0.32 3.24
N ILE A 125 8.73 -0.69 3.12
CA ILE A 125 9.15 -2.09 2.96
C ILE A 125 10.00 -2.30 1.70
N SER A 126 9.90 -1.42 0.70
CA SER A 126 10.66 -1.53 -0.55
C SER A 126 12.18 -1.46 -0.36
N SER A 127 12.69 -0.98 0.79
CA SER A 127 14.13 -0.99 1.10
C SER A 127 14.66 -2.38 1.48
N PHE A 128 13.79 -3.35 1.78
CA PHE A 128 14.20 -4.73 2.09
C PHE A 128 14.40 -5.59 0.83
N PHE A 129 14.10 -5.05 -0.35
CA PHE A 129 14.20 -5.78 -1.60
C PHE A 129 15.39 -5.30 -2.44
N PRO A 130 16.05 -6.20 -3.19
CA PRO A 130 17.20 -5.86 -4.02
C PRO A 130 16.83 -5.04 -5.26
N LYS A 131 15.55 -5.06 -5.65
CA LYS A 131 14.97 -4.31 -6.77
C LYS A 131 13.79 -3.49 -6.29
N HIS A 132 13.49 -2.42 -7.01
CA HIS A 132 12.38 -1.53 -6.74
C HIS A 132 11.07 -2.11 -7.31
N MET A 133 9.99 -1.96 -6.55
CA MET A 133 8.65 -2.34 -6.97
C MET A 133 8.10 -1.33 -7.97
N TRP A 134 7.34 -1.81 -8.96
CA TRP A 134 6.65 -0.95 -9.93
C TRP A 134 5.40 -0.32 -9.32
N HIS A 135 5.59 0.74 -8.53
CA HIS A 135 4.51 1.43 -7.82
C HIS A 135 4.87 2.87 -7.46
N GLU A 136 3.84 3.68 -7.28
CA GLU A 136 3.87 4.83 -6.39
C GLU A 136 2.92 4.57 -5.21
N GLY A 137 3.02 5.36 -4.14
CA GLY A 137 2.22 5.13 -2.96
C GLY A 137 2.10 6.36 -2.07
N PHE A 138 1.12 6.32 -1.18
CA PHE A 138 0.93 7.29 -0.12
C PHE A 138 0.66 6.52 1.17
N THR A 139 1.51 6.69 2.19
CA THR A 139 1.33 6.02 3.48
C THR A 139 0.67 6.99 4.46
N ILE A 140 -0.37 6.53 5.16
CA ILE A 140 -1.04 7.29 6.22
C ILE A 140 -0.81 6.58 7.55
N MET A 141 -0.01 7.17 8.43
CA MET A 141 0.05 6.82 9.85
C MET A 141 -0.45 8.02 10.66
N GLY A 142 -1.63 7.88 11.27
CA GLY A 142 -2.32 8.97 11.95
C GLY A 142 -3.16 9.82 10.98
N SER A 143 -3.26 11.12 11.26
CA SER A 143 -4.09 12.03 10.45
C SER A 143 -3.40 12.43 9.13
N PRO A 144 -4.10 12.39 7.97
CA PRO A 144 -3.57 12.85 6.69
C PRO A 144 -3.74 14.36 6.46
N CYS A 145 -4.33 15.09 7.41
CA CYS A 145 -4.81 16.46 7.24
C CYS A 145 -3.76 17.45 6.70
N ASP A 146 -2.54 17.43 7.25
CA ASP A 146 -1.48 18.36 6.84
C ASP A 146 -0.97 18.06 5.42
N ASP A 147 -0.95 16.79 5.03
CA ASP A 147 -0.57 16.40 3.68
C ASP A 147 -1.68 16.70 2.67
N ALA A 148 -2.94 16.47 3.06
CA ALA A 148 -4.10 16.85 2.25
C ALA A 148 -4.11 18.36 1.96
N LYS A 149 -3.75 19.22 2.93
CA LYS A 149 -3.59 20.67 2.74
C LYS A 149 -2.49 21.02 1.73
N LYS A 150 -1.36 20.28 1.75
CA LYS A 150 -0.26 20.49 0.78
C LYS A 150 -0.66 20.11 -0.64
N ILE A 151 -1.44 19.02 -0.78
CA ILE A 151 -1.86 18.47 -2.07
C ILE A 151 -3.05 19.26 -2.65
N TRP A 152 -4.08 19.52 -1.84
CA TRP A 152 -5.33 20.20 -2.21
C TRP A 152 -5.58 21.46 -1.37
N PRO A 153 -4.83 22.55 -1.58
CA PRO A 153 -4.93 23.75 -0.76
C PRO A 153 -6.33 24.37 -0.75
N ASN A 154 -7.12 24.16 -1.81
CA ASN A 154 -8.47 24.71 -1.96
C ASN A 154 -9.59 23.64 -1.88
N ASP A 155 -9.27 22.37 -1.64
CA ASP A 155 -10.24 21.25 -1.71
C ASP A 155 -9.82 20.05 -0.81
N HIS A 156 -9.47 20.36 0.44
CA HIS A 156 -8.99 19.40 1.44
C HIS A 156 -10.04 19.07 2.52
N THR A 157 -11.23 19.66 2.45
CA THR A 157 -12.27 19.54 3.48
C THR A 157 -12.83 18.13 3.64
N ARG A 158 -12.66 17.27 2.63
CA ARG A 158 -13.05 15.85 2.67
C ARG A 158 -12.21 15.00 3.65
N PHE A 159 -11.10 15.54 4.13
CA PHE A 159 -10.19 14.86 5.06
C PHE A 159 -10.31 15.37 6.51
N TRP A 160 -11.43 16.02 6.87
CA TRP A 160 -11.71 16.62 8.20
C TRP A 160 -12.99 16.09 8.82
#